data_AF-A0A7C6SXT4-F1
#
_entry.id   AF-A0A7C6SXT4-F1
#
_cell.length_a   1.000
_cell.length_b   1.000
_cell.length_c   1.000
_cell.angle_alpha   90.00
_cell.angle_beta   90.00
_cell.angle_gamma   90.00
#
_symmetry.space_group_name_H-M   'P 1'
#
loop_
_entity.id
_entity.type
_entity.pdbx_description
1 polymer ?
#
loop_
_entity_poly.entity_id
_entity_poly.type
_entity_poly.pdbx_seq_one_letter_code
_entity_poly.pdbx_strand_id
1 'polypeptide(L)'
;MSFLEDNRRVKTSGPVECLGMTFENDEARREYFLEKLAEKLKDPEFRKIEGFPIGSGEDILALSDPPYYTACPNPFIEDFIEYYGKPYDPNEHYDKKPFAADVSEGKNDPIYNAHSYHTKVPHKAIMRYILHYTEPEDIVFDGFCGTGMTGVAAQLCGDRATVESLGYRVDKDGTVYQEETDPDGKTVWQPFSKLGVRRAVLNDLSPVATFIAHNYNTPVDVKEFEKEAKRILS
;
A
#
# COMPACT_ATOMS: atom_id res chain seq x y z
N MET A 1 -16.83 22.32 19.08
CA MET A 1 -17.18 21.02 18.47
C MET A 1 -15.97 20.14 18.60
N SER A 2 -16.07 19.09 19.40
CA SER A 2 -15.02 18.08 19.51
C SER A 2 -14.93 17.36 18.17
N PHE A 3 -13.75 17.35 17.53
CA PHE A 3 -13.47 16.52 16.36
C PHE A 3 -13.57 15.01 16.65
N LEU A 4 -13.85 14.62 17.90
CA LEU A 4 -13.89 13.23 18.35
C LEU A 4 -15.30 12.63 18.42
N GLU A 5 -16.36 13.43 18.30
CA GLU A 5 -17.73 12.94 18.60
C GLU A 5 -18.57 12.45 17.41
N ASP A 6 -18.08 12.53 16.17
CA ASP A 6 -18.85 12.07 14.99
C ASP A 6 -18.00 11.27 14.00
N ASN A 7 -17.20 10.33 14.53
CA ASN A 7 -16.44 9.40 13.70
C ASN A 7 -17.38 8.29 13.19
N ARG A 8 -18.30 8.64 12.28
CA ARG A 8 -19.07 7.65 11.50
C ARG A 8 -18.14 7.00 10.49
N ARG A 9 -17.28 6.11 10.98
CA ARG A 9 -16.54 5.17 10.13
C ARG A 9 -17.55 4.24 9.48
N VAL A 10 -17.44 4.09 8.16
CA VAL A 10 -18.28 3.20 7.37
C VAL A 10 -18.12 1.78 7.91
N LYS A 11 -19.20 1.23 8.46
CA LYS A 11 -19.22 -0.12 9.01
C LYS A 11 -19.38 -1.09 7.84
N THR A 12 -18.28 -1.69 7.40
CA THR A 12 -18.36 -2.75 6.40
C THR A 12 -19.12 -3.93 7.00
N SER A 13 -20.26 -4.26 6.41
CA SER A 13 -21.08 -5.39 6.84
C SER A 13 -20.56 -6.68 6.22
N GLY A 14 -20.12 -7.63 7.05
CA GLY A 14 -19.79 -8.99 6.64
C GLY A 14 -18.37 -9.42 7.01
N PRO A 15 -18.05 -10.73 6.87
CA PRO A 15 -16.80 -11.27 7.36
C PRO A 15 -15.58 -10.64 6.71
N VAL A 16 -14.54 -10.40 7.51
CA VAL A 16 -13.25 -9.89 7.04
C VAL A 16 -12.12 -10.83 7.44
N GLU A 17 -11.11 -10.92 6.59
CA GLU A 17 -9.86 -11.62 6.89
C GLU A 17 -8.76 -10.59 7.22
N CYS A 18 -8.01 -10.83 8.28
CA CYS A 18 -6.87 -10.02 8.66
C CYS A 18 -5.76 -10.92 9.21
N LEU A 19 -4.60 -10.94 8.54
CA LEU A 19 -3.42 -11.72 8.96
C LEU A 19 -3.74 -13.20 9.23
N GLY A 20 -4.50 -13.84 8.32
CA GLY A 20 -4.89 -15.25 8.42
C GLY A 20 -6.03 -15.54 9.42
N MET A 21 -6.59 -14.52 10.08
CA MET A 21 -7.71 -14.64 11.00
C MET A 21 -9.00 -14.14 10.35
N THR A 22 -10.12 -14.84 10.58
CA THR A 22 -11.45 -14.42 10.13
C THR A 22 -12.25 -13.80 11.27
N PHE A 23 -12.86 -12.64 11.00
CA PHE A 23 -13.72 -11.91 11.94
C PHE A 23 -15.11 -11.74 11.34
N GLU A 24 -16.11 -11.55 12.19
CA GLU A 24 -17.50 -11.33 11.76
C GLU A 24 -17.67 -10.07 10.91
N ASN A 25 -16.87 -9.03 11.19
CA ASN A 25 -16.84 -7.74 10.51
C ASN A 25 -15.58 -6.94 10.93
N ASP A 26 -15.38 -5.77 10.31
CA ASP A 26 -14.22 -4.91 10.60
C ASP A 26 -14.21 -4.35 12.04
N GLU A 27 -15.37 -4.15 12.66
CA GLU A 27 -15.49 -3.68 14.04
C GLU A 27 -14.96 -4.75 15.01
N ALA A 28 -15.37 -6.01 14.85
CA ALA A 28 -14.87 -7.14 15.63
C ALA A 28 -13.36 -7.37 15.43
N ARG A 29 -12.87 -7.24 14.18
CA ARG A 29 -11.43 -7.26 13.88
C ARG A 29 -10.71 -6.16 14.66
N ARG A 30 -11.21 -4.93 14.60
CA ARG A 30 -10.59 -3.77 15.25
C ARG A 30 -10.56 -3.91 16.77
N GLU A 31 -11.66 -4.35 17.38
CA GLU A 31 -11.74 -4.60 18.82
C GLU A 31 -10.69 -5.60 19.28
N TYR A 32 -10.55 -6.72 18.56
CA TYR A 32 -9.53 -7.73 18.84
C TYR A 32 -8.11 -7.13 18.83
N PHE A 33 -7.74 -6.40 17.78
CA PHE A 33 -6.40 -5.83 17.67
C PHE A 33 -6.16 -4.66 18.64
N LEU A 34 -7.20 -3.93 19.03
CA LEU A 34 -7.09 -2.93 20.10
C LEU A 34 -6.82 -3.56 21.46
N GLU A 35 -7.48 -4.69 21.78
CA GLU A 35 -7.19 -5.45 22.99
C GLU A 35 -5.72 -5.92 22.99
N LYS A 36 -5.23 -6.45 21.87
CA LYS A 36 -3.82 -6.85 21.72
C LYS A 36 -2.86 -5.66 21.84
N LEU A 37 -3.19 -4.52 21.27
CA LEU A 37 -2.38 -3.31 21.45
C LEU A 37 -2.38 -2.87 22.92
N ALA A 38 -3.52 -2.89 23.60
CA ALA A 38 -3.62 -2.55 25.01
C ALA A 38 -2.81 -3.50 25.92
N GLU A 39 -2.75 -4.80 25.58
CA GLU A 39 -1.85 -5.76 26.23
C GLU A 39 -0.38 -5.37 26.04
N LYS A 40 0.05 -5.07 24.80
CA LYS A 40 1.43 -4.66 24.49
C LYS A 40 1.83 -3.36 25.20
N LEU A 41 0.91 -2.40 25.31
CA LEU A 41 1.17 -1.11 25.97
C LEU A 41 1.43 -1.20 27.49
N LYS A 42 1.13 -2.35 28.12
CA LYS A 42 1.45 -2.64 29.52
C LYS A 42 2.91 -3.04 29.71
N ASP A 43 3.59 -3.51 28.66
CA ASP A 43 4.99 -3.91 28.72
C ASP A 43 5.92 -2.67 28.77
N PRO A 44 6.69 -2.48 29.84
CA PRO A 44 7.65 -1.38 29.93
C PRO A 44 8.76 -1.44 28.87
N GLU A 45 9.16 -2.64 28.42
CA GLU A 45 10.20 -2.77 27.38
C GLU A 45 9.69 -2.29 26.04
N PHE A 46 8.43 -2.56 25.70
CA PHE A 46 7.79 -2.04 24.49
C PHE A 46 7.80 -0.51 24.44
N ARG A 47 7.64 0.14 25.60
CA ARG A 47 7.70 1.62 25.72
C ARG A 47 9.10 2.20 25.62
N LYS A 48 10.16 1.39 25.64
CA LYS A 48 11.56 1.83 25.52
C LYS A 48 12.04 1.91 24.07
N ILE A 49 11.24 1.48 23.10
CA ILE A 49 11.58 1.59 21.68
C ILE A 49 11.82 3.07 21.34
N GLU A 50 12.88 3.36 20.58
CA GLU A 50 13.17 4.73 20.15
C GLU A 50 12.01 5.29 19.32
N GLY A 51 11.64 6.55 19.58
CA GLY A 51 10.50 7.19 18.92
C GLY A 51 9.13 6.82 19.51
N PHE A 52 9.07 6.13 20.66
CA PHE A 52 7.79 5.91 21.35
C PHE A 52 7.14 7.24 21.75
N PRO A 53 5.82 7.42 21.52
CA PRO A 53 5.14 8.69 21.81
C PRO A 53 5.10 9.01 23.31
N ILE A 54 5.19 10.31 23.63
CA ILE A 54 4.95 10.83 24.98
C ILE A 54 3.43 11.01 25.15
N GLY A 55 2.72 9.91 25.40
CA GLY A 55 1.26 9.89 25.52
C GLY A 55 0.74 8.80 26.47
N SER A 56 -0.50 8.94 26.91
CA SER A 56 -1.15 7.90 27.71
C SER A 56 -1.46 6.67 26.84
N GLY A 57 -1.65 5.50 27.48
CA GLY A 57 -2.09 4.32 26.74
C GLY A 57 -3.46 4.52 26.08
N GLU A 58 -4.35 5.28 26.74
CA GLU A 58 -5.69 5.60 26.23
C GLU A 58 -5.62 6.46 24.96
N ASP A 59 -4.76 7.49 24.93
CA ASP A 59 -4.57 8.33 23.74
C ASP A 59 -4.01 7.53 22.55
N ILE A 60 -3.06 6.62 22.83
CA ILE A 60 -2.49 5.75 21.79
C ILE A 60 -3.59 4.85 21.20
N LEU A 61 -4.43 4.23 22.04
CA LEU A 61 -5.53 3.38 21.59
C LEU A 61 -6.58 4.17 20.80
N ALA A 62 -6.92 5.39 21.25
CA ALA A 62 -7.91 6.24 20.60
C ALA A 62 -7.48 6.70 19.20
N LEU A 63 -6.18 6.95 19.01
CA LEU A 63 -5.62 7.39 17.72
C LEU A 63 -5.28 6.21 16.79
N SER A 64 -5.20 4.98 17.31
CA SER A 64 -4.78 3.81 16.52
C SER A 64 -5.92 3.14 15.76
N ASP A 65 -5.55 2.47 14.68
CA ASP A 65 -6.38 1.56 13.90
C ASP A 65 -5.64 0.23 13.63
N PRO A 66 -5.33 -0.53 14.70
CA PRO A 66 -4.49 -1.71 14.56
C PRO A 66 -5.22 -2.83 13.79
N PRO A 67 -4.49 -3.69 13.05
CA PRO A 67 -3.03 -3.73 12.95
C PRO A 67 -2.48 -2.77 11.87
N TYR A 68 -3.33 -2.07 11.13
CA TYR A 68 -2.95 -1.28 9.96
C TYR A 68 -2.21 0.01 10.32
N TYR A 69 -2.61 0.67 11.41
CA TYR A 69 -1.97 1.89 11.90
C TYR A 69 -1.94 1.92 13.43
N THR A 70 -0.83 2.36 14.00
CA THR A 70 -0.69 2.63 15.44
C THR A 70 -0.04 3.98 15.66
N ALA A 71 -0.48 4.69 16.70
CA ALA A 71 0.13 5.97 17.11
C ALA A 71 1.49 5.79 17.83
N CYS A 72 1.97 4.56 17.97
CA CYS A 72 3.27 4.14 18.49
C CYS A 72 3.97 3.22 17.45
N PRO A 73 5.23 2.78 17.68
CA PRO A 73 5.82 1.71 16.87
C PRO A 73 4.84 0.53 16.73
N ASN A 74 4.59 0.08 15.50
CA ASN A 74 3.53 -0.89 15.21
C ASN A 74 3.94 -2.30 15.66
N PRO A 75 3.33 -2.88 16.70
CA PRO A 75 3.73 -4.19 17.21
C PRO A 75 3.29 -5.35 16.31
N PHE A 76 2.47 -5.09 15.28
CA PHE A 76 1.92 -6.11 14.37
C PHE A 76 2.66 -6.18 13.03
N ILE A 77 3.75 -5.41 12.87
CA ILE A 77 4.52 -5.42 11.61
C ILE A 77 5.21 -6.77 11.37
N GLU A 78 5.60 -7.46 12.45
CA GLU A 78 6.18 -8.81 12.38
C GLU A 78 5.15 -9.81 11.85
N ASP A 79 3.93 -9.81 12.40
CA ASP A 79 2.82 -10.65 11.94
C ASP A 79 2.49 -10.39 10.46
N PHE A 80 2.55 -9.12 10.02
CA PHE A 80 2.36 -8.75 8.61
C PHE A 80 3.45 -9.33 7.71
N ILE A 81 4.73 -9.21 8.10
CA ILE A 81 5.86 -9.73 7.34
C ILE A 81 5.84 -11.26 7.32
N GLU A 82 5.48 -11.92 8.42
CA GLU A 82 5.37 -13.38 8.48
C GLU A 82 4.24 -13.90 7.57
N TYR A 83 3.09 -13.22 7.58
CA TYR A 83 1.94 -13.65 6.78
C TYR A 83 2.11 -13.40 5.28
N TYR A 84 2.70 -12.27 4.89
CA TYR A 84 2.78 -11.84 3.48
C TYR A 84 4.17 -11.96 2.86
N GLY A 85 5.21 -11.99 3.68
CA GLY A 85 6.59 -12.03 3.22
C GLY A 85 7.02 -13.42 2.78
N LYS A 86 8.22 -13.48 2.19
CA LYS A 86 8.92 -14.72 1.86
C LYS A 86 10.18 -14.78 2.72
N PRO A 87 10.50 -15.93 3.34
CA PRO A 87 11.77 -16.09 4.03
C PRO A 87 12.93 -15.85 3.06
N TYR A 88 13.95 -15.13 3.54
CA TYR A 88 15.16 -14.92 2.75
C TYR A 88 15.91 -16.23 2.54
N ASP A 89 16.15 -16.62 1.28
CA ASP A 89 17.02 -17.73 0.92
C ASP A 89 18.37 -17.20 0.41
N PRO A 90 19.48 -17.38 1.14
CA PRO A 90 20.80 -16.93 0.70
C PRO A 90 21.32 -17.68 -0.54
N ASN A 91 20.69 -18.79 -0.93
CA ASN A 91 21.04 -19.54 -2.15
C ASN A 91 20.24 -19.08 -3.37
N GLU A 92 19.21 -18.25 -3.18
CA GLU A 92 18.46 -17.69 -4.28
C GLU A 92 19.35 -16.71 -5.07
N HIS A 93 19.51 -17.00 -6.35
CA HIS A 93 20.36 -16.20 -7.22
C HIS A 93 19.64 -14.91 -7.64
N TYR A 94 20.02 -13.80 -7.02
CA TYR A 94 19.53 -12.47 -7.40
C TYR A 94 20.36 -11.90 -8.57
N ASP A 95 19.78 -11.87 -9.77
CA ASP A 95 20.39 -11.33 -11.00
C ASP A 95 19.51 -10.29 -11.68
N LYS A 96 19.14 -9.25 -10.93
CA LYS A 96 18.48 -8.08 -11.49
C LYS A 96 19.52 -7.00 -11.76
N LYS A 97 19.73 -6.70 -13.05
CA LYS A 97 20.62 -5.61 -13.48
C LYS A 97 20.09 -4.25 -13.01
N PRO A 98 20.92 -3.22 -12.84
CA PRO A 98 20.45 -1.87 -12.58
C PRO A 98 19.47 -1.40 -13.65
N PHE A 99 18.36 -0.79 -13.22
CA PHE A 99 17.40 -0.15 -14.11
C PHE A 99 18.04 1.07 -14.78
N ALA A 100 18.24 1.00 -16.10
CA ALA A 100 19.04 1.96 -16.87
C ALA A 100 18.25 2.70 -17.95
N ALA A 101 16.92 2.81 -17.80
CA ALA A 101 16.07 3.55 -18.73
C ALA A 101 15.69 4.94 -18.18
N ASP A 102 15.57 5.91 -19.08
CA ASP A 102 15.03 7.23 -18.74
C ASP A 102 13.55 7.11 -18.38
N VAL A 103 13.18 7.55 -17.18
CA VAL A 103 11.78 7.58 -16.73
C VAL A 103 11.26 9.00 -16.82
N SER A 104 10.41 9.26 -17.81
CA SER A 104 9.70 10.52 -17.98
C SER A 104 8.21 10.26 -18.04
N GLU A 105 7.47 10.82 -17.08
CA GLU A 105 6.03 10.66 -16.98
C GLU A 105 5.35 12.01 -16.78
N GLY A 106 4.24 12.22 -17.50
CA GLY A 106 3.44 13.43 -17.39
C GLY A 106 2.64 13.49 -16.08
N LYS A 107 2.26 14.69 -15.66
CA LYS A 107 1.43 14.96 -14.47
C LYS A 107 -0.07 15.06 -14.79
N ASN A 108 -0.50 14.50 -15.92
CA ASN A 108 -1.86 14.66 -16.45
C ASN A 108 -2.79 13.49 -16.12
N ASP A 109 -2.26 12.44 -15.48
CA ASP A 109 -3.05 11.27 -15.13
C ASP A 109 -4.18 11.62 -14.14
N PRO A 110 -5.41 11.13 -14.31
CA PRO A 110 -6.52 11.41 -13.39
C PRO A 110 -6.20 11.09 -11.94
N ILE A 111 -5.48 9.99 -11.68
CA ILE A 111 -5.09 9.59 -10.31
C ILE A 111 -4.12 10.62 -9.72
N TYR A 112 -3.17 11.11 -10.53
CA TYR A 112 -2.24 12.15 -10.09
C TYR A 112 -2.96 13.43 -9.69
N ASN A 113 -3.95 13.84 -10.49
CA ASN A 113 -4.68 15.10 -10.34
C ASN A 113 -5.76 15.10 -9.25
N ALA A 114 -6.19 13.93 -8.76
CA ALA A 114 -7.26 13.86 -7.77
C ALA A 114 -6.97 14.66 -6.47
N HIS A 115 -5.70 14.76 -6.06
CA HIS A 115 -5.26 15.64 -4.96
C HIS A 115 -3.99 16.39 -5.34
N SER A 116 -3.94 17.71 -5.14
CA SER A 116 -2.68 18.45 -5.33
C SER A 116 -1.72 18.21 -4.16
N TYR A 117 -0.46 17.88 -4.45
CA TYR A 117 0.59 17.82 -3.44
C TYR A 117 1.93 18.13 -4.12
N HIS A 118 2.67 19.09 -3.57
CA HIS A 118 3.80 19.75 -4.25
C HIS A 118 4.95 18.80 -4.62
N THR A 119 5.20 17.75 -3.84
CA THR A 119 6.24 16.73 -4.08
C THR A 119 5.70 15.43 -4.70
N LYS A 120 4.43 15.40 -5.14
CA LYS A 120 3.83 14.18 -5.69
C LYS A 120 4.53 13.73 -6.98
N VAL A 121 4.89 12.45 -7.03
CA VAL A 121 5.47 11.78 -8.20
C VAL A 121 4.39 10.95 -8.91
N PRO A 122 4.33 10.91 -10.26
CA PRO A 122 3.42 10.03 -10.98
C PRO A 122 3.66 8.54 -10.66
N HIS A 123 2.59 7.80 -10.32
CA HIS A 123 2.69 6.37 -9.99
C HIS A 123 3.30 5.54 -11.14
N LYS A 124 3.04 5.91 -12.40
CA LYS A 124 3.62 5.26 -13.59
C LYS A 124 5.14 5.26 -13.60
N ALA A 125 5.78 6.30 -13.07
CA ALA A 125 7.24 6.35 -12.96
C ALA A 125 7.74 5.30 -11.96
N ILE A 126 7.02 5.15 -10.84
CA ILE A 126 7.33 4.19 -9.77
C ILE A 126 7.08 2.76 -10.22
N MET A 127 6.01 2.50 -10.99
CA MET A 127 5.66 1.18 -11.52
C MET A 127 6.82 0.53 -12.28
N ARG A 128 7.59 1.31 -13.06
CA ARG A 128 8.74 0.79 -13.82
C ARG A 128 9.79 0.17 -12.90
N TYR A 129 10.06 0.81 -11.75
CA TYR A 129 10.99 0.28 -10.75
C TYR A 129 10.42 -0.94 -10.03
N ILE A 130 9.13 -0.91 -9.65
CA ILE A 130 8.47 -2.04 -8.98
C ILE A 130 8.47 -3.27 -9.89
N LEU A 131 8.05 -3.14 -11.16
CA LEU A 131 8.05 -4.24 -12.12
C LEU A 131 9.45 -4.81 -12.34
N HIS A 132 10.48 -3.97 -12.32
CA HIS A 132 11.85 -4.41 -12.56
C HIS A 132 12.45 -5.18 -11.38
N TYR A 133 12.32 -4.64 -10.16
CA TYR A 133 13.02 -5.14 -8.96
C TYR A 133 12.22 -6.10 -8.08
N THR A 134 10.93 -6.32 -8.36
CA THR A 134 10.08 -7.15 -7.51
C THR A 134 9.26 -8.13 -8.34
N GLU A 135 8.82 -9.20 -7.70
CA GLU A 135 7.83 -10.15 -8.23
C GLU A 135 6.44 -9.89 -7.61
N PRO A 136 5.36 -10.40 -8.20
CA PRO A 136 4.04 -10.36 -7.58
C PRO A 136 4.07 -10.86 -6.13
N GLU A 137 3.24 -10.23 -5.30
CA GLU A 137 3.11 -10.45 -3.85
C GLU A 137 4.28 -9.98 -2.99
N ASP A 138 5.40 -9.52 -3.56
CA ASP A 138 6.51 -8.99 -2.78
C ASP A 138 6.10 -7.73 -1.98
N ILE A 139 6.77 -7.54 -0.84
CA ILE A 139 6.56 -6.39 0.04
C ILE A 139 7.42 -5.20 -0.44
N VAL A 140 6.79 -4.06 -0.66
CA VAL A 140 7.42 -2.79 -1.00
C VAL A 140 7.28 -1.83 0.18
N PHE A 141 8.40 -1.46 0.80
CA PHE A 141 8.41 -0.49 1.88
C PHE A 141 8.74 0.92 1.35
N ASP A 142 7.91 1.89 1.72
CA ASP A 142 8.14 3.31 1.48
C ASP A 142 7.98 4.10 2.78
N GLY A 143 9.12 4.42 3.40
CA GLY A 143 9.20 5.17 4.65
C GLY A 143 8.93 6.68 4.52
N PHE A 144 8.79 7.19 3.29
CA PHE A 144 8.56 8.62 2.99
C PHE A 144 7.54 8.75 1.87
N CYS A 145 6.40 8.07 2.05
CA CYS A 145 5.50 7.80 0.94
C CYS A 145 4.75 9.03 0.42
N GLY A 146 4.75 10.13 1.17
CA GLY A 146 4.00 11.33 0.85
C GLY A 146 2.53 10.99 0.62
N THR A 147 2.06 11.19 -0.61
CA THR A 147 0.67 10.90 -0.98
C THR A 147 0.40 9.42 -1.27
N GLY A 148 1.34 8.51 -0.98
CA GLY A 148 1.15 7.06 -1.13
C GLY A 148 1.15 6.56 -2.58
N MET A 149 1.83 7.26 -3.49
CA MET A 149 1.88 6.85 -4.91
C MET A 149 2.62 5.53 -5.14
N THR A 150 3.51 5.14 -4.21
CA THR A 150 4.14 3.81 -4.22
C THR A 150 3.12 2.70 -4.01
N GLY A 151 2.13 2.89 -3.14
CA GLY A 151 1.05 1.91 -2.97
C GLY A 151 0.15 1.82 -4.19
N VAL A 152 -0.19 2.96 -4.79
CA VAL A 152 -0.94 2.99 -6.06
C VAL A 152 -0.18 2.25 -7.15
N ALA A 153 1.12 2.51 -7.29
CA ALA A 153 1.96 1.82 -8.26
C ALA A 153 2.03 0.31 -7.99
N ALA A 154 2.19 -0.10 -6.72
CA ALA A 154 2.23 -1.50 -6.32
C ALA A 154 0.92 -2.25 -6.67
N GLN A 155 -0.24 -1.62 -6.47
CA GLN A 155 -1.54 -2.19 -6.85
C GLN A 155 -1.70 -2.23 -8.38
N LEU A 156 -1.38 -1.15 -9.08
CA LEU A 156 -1.55 -1.06 -10.54
C LEU A 156 -0.57 -1.92 -11.33
N CYS A 157 0.47 -2.49 -10.71
CA CYS A 157 1.26 -3.57 -11.33
C CYS A 157 0.42 -4.84 -11.61
N GLY A 158 -0.75 -4.97 -10.97
CA GLY A 158 -1.74 -6.02 -11.26
C GLY A 158 -2.73 -5.66 -12.37
N ASP A 159 -2.76 -4.40 -12.82
CA ASP A 159 -3.68 -3.95 -13.86
C ASP A 159 -3.04 -4.03 -15.25
N ARG A 160 -3.53 -4.96 -16.08
CA ARG A 160 -3.00 -5.20 -17.43
C ARG A 160 -2.97 -3.95 -18.29
N ALA A 161 -4.09 -3.21 -18.34
CA ALA A 161 -4.22 -2.05 -19.21
C ALA A 161 -3.23 -0.94 -18.81
N THR A 162 -3.04 -0.73 -17.51
CA THR A 162 -2.08 0.24 -17.00
C THR A 162 -0.65 -0.18 -17.31
N VAL A 163 -0.29 -1.45 -17.09
CA VAL A 163 1.05 -1.96 -17.45
C VAL A 163 1.31 -1.84 -18.95
N GLU A 164 0.35 -2.18 -19.81
CA GLU A 164 0.46 -2.01 -21.26
C GLU A 164 0.60 -0.53 -21.65
N SER A 165 -0.06 0.39 -20.93
CA SER A 165 0.07 1.85 -21.16
C SER A 165 1.47 2.41 -20.90
N LEU A 166 2.33 1.67 -20.18
CA LEU A 166 3.74 2.05 -19.95
C LEU A 166 4.64 1.73 -21.16
N GLY A 167 4.10 1.11 -22.21
CA GLY A 167 4.84 0.65 -23.39
C GLY A 167 5.26 -0.82 -23.32
N TYR A 168 4.78 -1.58 -22.33
CA TYR A 168 5.08 -3.00 -22.18
C TYR A 168 4.05 -3.87 -22.90
N ARG A 169 4.43 -5.12 -23.22
CA ARG A 169 3.48 -6.16 -23.65
C ARG A 169 3.25 -7.13 -22.51
N VAL A 170 2.01 -7.58 -22.35
CA VAL A 170 1.66 -8.57 -21.33
C VAL A 170 1.06 -9.78 -22.03
N ASP A 171 1.61 -10.97 -21.85
CA ASP A 171 1.05 -12.20 -22.43
C ASP A 171 -0.06 -12.80 -21.54
N LYS A 172 -0.79 -13.80 -22.04
CA LYS A 172 -1.93 -14.44 -21.35
C LYS A 172 -1.55 -15.05 -20.00
N ASP A 173 -0.32 -15.53 -19.87
CA ASP A 173 0.22 -16.10 -18.64
C ASP A 173 0.70 -15.05 -17.61
N GLY A 174 0.54 -13.76 -17.93
CA GLY A 174 0.97 -12.64 -17.11
C GLY A 174 2.44 -12.25 -17.28
N THR A 175 3.19 -12.87 -18.18
CA THR A 175 4.57 -12.47 -18.46
C THR A 175 4.60 -11.08 -19.11
N VAL A 176 5.43 -10.18 -18.56
CA VAL A 176 5.58 -8.80 -19.03
C VAL A 176 6.89 -8.68 -19.81
N TYR A 177 6.78 -8.13 -21.00
CA TYR A 177 7.88 -7.94 -21.94
C TYR A 177 8.17 -6.46 -22.14
N GLN A 178 9.45 -6.14 -22.20
CA GLN A 178 9.95 -4.84 -22.62
C GLN A 178 10.53 -4.92 -24.02
N GLU A 179 10.48 -3.80 -24.72
CA GLU A 179 11.12 -3.65 -26.02
C GLU A 179 12.63 -3.43 -25.80
N GLU A 180 13.46 -4.23 -26.48
CA GLU A 180 14.90 -4.05 -26.54
C GLU A 180 15.37 -4.06 -28.00
N THR A 181 16.52 -3.45 -28.25
CA THR A 181 17.17 -3.50 -29.56
C THR A 181 18.28 -4.54 -29.51
N ASP A 182 18.23 -5.53 -30.40
CA ASP A 182 19.28 -6.52 -30.53
C ASP A 182 20.58 -5.92 -31.13
N PRO A 183 21.71 -6.64 -31.12
CA PRO A 183 22.96 -6.15 -31.70
C PRO A 183 22.89 -5.82 -33.21
N ASP A 184 21.91 -6.37 -33.92
CA ASP A 184 21.66 -6.13 -35.35
C ASP A 184 20.72 -4.94 -35.60
N GLY A 185 20.27 -4.25 -34.54
CA GLY A 185 19.40 -3.10 -34.62
C GLY A 185 17.90 -3.42 -34.75
N LYS A 186 17.49 -4.67 -34.50
CA LYS A 186 16.08 -5.08 -34.56
C LYS A 186 15.43 -5.00 -33.19
N THR A 187 14.18 -4.53 -33.18
CA THR A 187 13.29 -4.63 -32.02
C THR A 187 13.01 -6.09 -31.67
N VAL A 188 13.32 -6.47 -30.44
CA VAL A 188 12.98 -7.74 -29.81
C VAL A 188 12.20 -7.50 -28.51
N TRP A 189 11.35 -8.47 -28.14
CA TRP A 189 10.57 -8.41 -26.89
C TRP A 189 11.18 -9.38 -25.89
N GLN A 190 11.74 -8.86 -24.81
CA GLN A 190 12.38 -9.65 -23.77
C GLN A 190 11.51 -9.70 -22.52
N PRO A 191 11.27 -10.90 -21.95
CA PRO A 191 10.56 -11.02 -20.68
C PRO A 191 11.41 -10.44 -19.56
N PHE A 192 10.83 -9.61 -18.70
CA PHE A 192 11.57 -8.98 -17.59
C PHE A 192 10.80 -8.97 -16.26
N SER A 193 9.48 -9.16 -16.28
CA SER A 193 8.62 -9.11 -15.10
C SER A 193 7.36 -9.97 -15.25
N LYS A 194 6.54 -9.99 -14.20
CA LYS A 194 5.23 -10.64 -14.12
C LYS A 194 4.17 -9.64 -13.65
N LEU A 195 3.01 -9.71 -14.30
CA LEU A 195 1.80 -8.97 -13.93
C LEU A 195 1.32 -9.48 -12.56
N GLY A 196 1.03 -8.55 -11.65
CA GLY A 196 0.51 -8.88 -10.33
C GLY A 196 0.68 -7.73 -9.34
N VAL A 197 -0.15 -7.73 -8.30
CA VAL A 197 -0.09 -6.73 -7.25
C VAL A 197 1.16 -6.94 -6.38
N ARG A 198 1.68 -5.86 -5.80
CA ARG A 198 2.68 -5.89 -4.72
C ARG A 198 2.07 -5.34 -3.44
N ARG A 199 2.62 -5.72 -2.30
CA ARG A 199 2.09 -5.35 -0.98
C ARG A 199 2.87 -4.17 -0.43
N ALA A 200 2.24 -2.99 -0.35
CA ALA A 200 2.94 -1.78 0.07
C ALA A 200 2.78 -1.52 1.57
N VAL A 201 3.89 -1.21 2.24
CA VAL A 201 3.92 -0.62 3.59
C VAL A 201 4.32 0.84 3.44
N LEU A 202 3.38 1.73 3.75
CA LEU A 202 3.50 3.16 3.51
C LEU A 202 3.59 3.91 4.84
N ASN A 203 4.60 4.76 4.99
CA ASN A 203 4.76 5.62 6.16
C ASN A 203 5.04 7.07 5.74
N ASP A 204 4.46 8.02 6.47
CA ASP A 204 4.76 9.44 6.35
C ASP A 204 4.43 10.14 7.68
N LEU A 205 5.09 11.28 7.95
CA LEU A 205 4.85 12.07 9.16
C LEU A 205 3.80 13.17 8.95
N SER A 206 3.54 13.56 7.70
CA SER A 206 2.58 14.61 7.36
C SER A 206 1.15 14.08 7.48
N PRO A 207 0.30 14.71 8.31
CA PRO A 207 -1.10 14.30 8.44
C PRO A 207 -1.86 14.41 7.11
N VAL A 208 -1.58 15.44 6.31
CA VAL A 208 -2.22 15.63 4.99
C VAL A 208 -1.75 14.56 4.02
N ALA A 209 -0.45 14.24 4.01
CA ALA A 209 0.09 13.24 3.10
C ALA A 209 -0.46 11.84 3.44
N THR A 210 -0.45 11.49 4.73
CA THR A 210 -1.02 10.24 5.27
C THR A 210 -2.51 10.12 4.95
N PHE A 211 -3.28 11.20 5.14
CA PHE A 211 -4.70 11.22 4.78
C PHE A 211 -4.92 10.94 3.29
N ILE A 212 -4.17 11.61 2.41
CA ILE A 212 -4.24 11.40 0.96
C ILE A 212 -3.83 9.96 0.60
N ALA A 213 -2.73 9.46 1.18
CA ALA A 213 -2.24 8.10 0.95
C ALA A 213 -3.29 7.05 1.35
N HIS A 214 -3.91 7.20 2.52
CA HIS A 214 -4.98 6.33 2.99
C HIS A 214 -6.16 6.31 2.00
N ASN A 215 -6.62 7.47 1.54
CA ASN A 215 -7.75 7.54 0.60
C ASN A 215 -7.43 6.94 -0.78
N TYR A 216 -6.19 7.04 -1.26
CA TYR A 216 -5.81 6.39 -2.51
C TYR A 216 -5.69 4.87 -2.42
N ASN A 217 -5.27 4.36 -1.27
CA ASN A 217 -4.85 2.96 -1.12
C ASN A 217 -5.84 2.08 -0.36
N THR A 218 -6.89 2.67 0.21
CA THR A 218 -7.94 1.93 0.93
C THR A 218 -9.11 1.63 0.00
N PRO A 219 -9.58 0.37 -0.06
CA PRO A 219 -10.77 0.03 -0.83
C PRO A 219 -11.99 0.84 -0.38
N VAL A 220 -12.83 1.25 -1.33
CA VAL A 220 -14.11 1.93 -1.07
C VAL A 220 -15.24 1.02 -1.55
N ASP A 221 -16.27 0.83 -0.72
CA ASP A 221 -17.51 0.20 -1.18
C ASP A 221 -18.26 1.17 -2.10
N VAL A 222 -18.07 0.98 -3.40
CA VAL A 222 -18.66 1.81 -4.45
C VAL A 222 -20.19 1.80 -4.38
N LYS A 223 -20.82 0.68 -4.00
CA LYS A 223 -22.28 0.57 -3.93
C LYS A 223 -22.83 1.31 -2.73
N GLU A 224 -22.17 1.18 -1.58
CA GLU A 224 -22.54 1.93 -0.38
C GLU A 224 -22.35 3.43 -0.60
N PHE A 225 -21.21 3.83 -1.20
CA PHE A 225 -20.95 5.21 -1.58
C PHE A 225 -22.02 5.75 -2.52
N GLU A 226 -22.39 5.01 -3.57
CA GLU A 226 -23.43 5.43 -4.51
C GLU A 226 -24.79 5.57 -3.83
N LYS A 227 -25.15 4.62 -2.95
CA LYS A 227 -26.40 4.66 -2.17
C LYS A 227 -26.47 5.92 -1.30
N GLU A 228 -25.39 6.22 -0.59
CA GLU A 228 -25.32 7.37 0.30
C GLU A 228 -25.28 8.70 -0.47
N ALA A 229 -24.54 8.75 -1.59
CA ALA A 229 -24.53 9.89 -2.50
C ALA A 229 -25.94 10.18 -3.03
N LYS A 230 -26.69 9.16 -3.46
CA LYS A 230 -28.08 9.31 -3.90
C LYS A 230 -28.97 9.84 -2.79
N ARG A 231 -28.83 9.33 -1.55
CA ARG A 231 -29.60 9.78 -0.38
C ARG A 231 -29.39 11.27 -0.06
N ILE A 232 -28.18 11.79 -0.27
CA ILE A 232 -27.82 13.18 0.02
C ILE A 232 -28.23 14.11 -1.13
N LEU A 233 -28.13 13.64 -2.37
CA LEU A 233 -28.41 14.44 -3.58
C LEU A 233 -29.88 14.43 -4.01
N SER A 234 -30.70 13.53 -3.47
CA SER A 234 -32.16 13.49 -3.65
C SER A 234 -32.90 14.28 -2.59
#